data_AF-A0A2A4TMT3-F1
#
_entry.id   AF-A0A2A4TMT3-F1
#
_cell.length_a   1.000
_cell.length_b   1.000
_cell.length_c   1.000
_cell.angle_alpha   90.00
_cell.angle_beta   90.00
_cell.angle_gamma   90.00
#
_symmetry.space_group_name_H-M   'P 1'
#
loop_
_entity.id
_entity.type
_entity.pdbx_description
1 polymer ?
#
loop_
_entity_poly.entity_id
_entity_poly.type
_entity_poly.pdbx_seq_one_letter_code
_entity_poly.pdbx_strand_id
1 'polypeptide(L)'
;MKNKKYKLIMRLPIILIGLSLFSCDPEETFQNHLYQRFFINNYDKEIKIVYHSFGSSKTDEGDTIVTDTLIIPAYTKKAEYFEEGYSSEGIKEDNFKRIIEQNISVYNTINNVPKFELYVGVEFIKEWKGMADYLGSEINSPYNYNSWEIIKYDNLLKPSHGMFVYGEILFTISKEDIE
;
A
#
# COMPACT_ATOMS: atom_id res chain seq x y z
N MET A 1 4.62 90.72 12.55
CA MET A 1 3.63 89.64 12.79
C MET A 1 3.20 89.04 11.45
N LYS A 2 3.57 87.78 11.19
CA LYS A 2 3.05 86.99 10.06
C LYS A 2 2.70 85.60 10.58
N ASN A 3 1.41 85.34 10.77
CA ASN A 3 0.86 84.02 11.06
C ASN A 3 0.94 83.17 9.78
N LYS A 4 1.78 82.13 9.78
CA LYS A 4 1.70 81.06 8.79
C LYS A 4 1.02 79.85 9.44
N LYS A 5 -0.16 79.52 8.92
CA LYS A 5 -0.97 78.35 9.29
C LYS A 5 -0.19 77.08 8.95
N TYR A 6 0.05 76.22 9.94
CA TYR A 6 0.55 74.87 9.72
C TYR A 6 -0.54 74.03 9.04
N LYS A 7 -0.28 73.56 7.82
CA LYS A 7 -1.16 72.62 7.11
C LYS A 7 -0.64 71.21 7.45
N LEU A 8 -1.32 70.54 8.38
CA LEU A 8 -1.03 69.16 8.77
C LEU A 8 -1.41 68.23 7.61
N ILE A 9 -0.45 67.88 6.75
CA ILE A 9 -0.64 66.82 5.76
C ILE A 9 -0.18 65.53 6.43
N MET A 10 -1.14 64.86 7.06
CA MET A 10 -1.03 63.51 7.57
C MET A 10 -0.90 62.58 6.36
N ARG A 11 0.32 62.14 6.02
CA ARG A 11 0.54 61.04 5.07
C ARG A 11 0.89 59.81 5.88
N LEU A 12 -0.11 58.96 6.06
CA LEU A 12 0.05 57.59 6.55
C LEU A 12 1.17 56.88 5.76
N PRO A 13 2.09 56.18 6.42
CA PRO A 13 2.90 55.19 5.73
C PRO A 13 1.96 54.02 5.37
N ILE A 14 1.57 53.95 4.09
CA ILE A 14 1.03 52.71 3.54
C ILE A 14 2.21 51.74 3.50
N ILE A 15 2.38 50.99 4.59
CA ILE A 15 3.16 49.75 4.59
C ILE A 15 2.31 48.78 3.76
N LEU A 16 2.50 48.83 2.45
CA LEU A 16 1.99 47.83 1.53
C LEU A 16 2.78 46.57 1.85
N ILE A 17 2.09 45.68 2.55
CA ILE A 17 2.44 44.30 2.84
C ILE A 17 2.81 43.64 1.50
N GLY A 18 4.09 43.70 1.16
CA GLY A 18 4.72 42.90 0.10
C GLY A 18 4.91 41.47 0.57
N LEU A 19 3.90 40.88 1.21
CA LEU A 19 3.71 39.44 1.19
C LEU A 19 3.04 39.16 -0.15
N SER A 20 3.84 39.26 -1.21
CA SER A 20 3.67 38.38 -2.35
C SER A 20 3.84 36.96 -1.82
N LEU A 21 2.76 36.46 -1.21
CA LEU A 21 2.37 35.07 -1.18
C LEU A 21 2.16 34.69 -2.65
N PHE A 22 3.26 34.65 -3.40
CA PHE A 22 3.34 33.80 -4.57
C PHE A 22 3.17 32.40 -4.00
N SER A 23 1.91 31.99 -3.99
CA SER A 23 1.50 30.62 -4.23
C SER A 23 2.46 29.62 -3.62
N CYS A 24 2.54 29.60 -2.29
CA CYS A 24 2.69 28.32 -1.63
C CYS A 24 1.44 27.57 -2.07
N ASP A 25 1.56 26.81 -3.16
CA ASP A 25 0.51 25.93 -3.65
C ASP A 25 0.29 24.93 -2.50
N PRO A 26 -0.76 25.08 -1.66
CA PRO A 26 -0.91 24.21 -0.49
C PRO A 26 -1.45 22.83 -0.91
N GLU A 27 -1.55 22.58 -2.22
CA GLU A 27 -1.90 21.29 -2.80
C GLU A 27 -0.66 20.48 -3.19
N GLU A 28 0.48 20.64 -2.50
CA GLU A 28 1.14 19.41 -2.01
C GLU A 28 0.25 18.84 -0.91
N THR A 29 -0.91 18.35 -1.34
CA THR A 29 -1.81 17.58 -0.50
C THR A 29 -0.98 16.41 0.00
N PHE A 30 -0.71 16.38 1.31
CA PHE A 30 -0.18 15.25 2.06
C PHE A 30 -1.18 14.08 2.02
N GLN A 31 -1.62 13.70 0.83
CA GLN A 31 -2.51 12.59 0.60
C GLN A 31 -1.65 11.35 0.60
N ASN A 32 -1.84 10.51 1.61
CA ASN A 32 -1.23 9.20 1.65
C ASN A 32 -1.88 8.37 0.53
N HIS A 33 -1.14 8.22 -0.56
CA HIS A 33 -1.49 7.36 -1.68
C HIS A 33 -1.14 5.93 -1.30
N LEU A 34 -2.14 5.05 -1.27
CA LEU A 34 -1.93 3.62 -1.02
C LEU A 34 -2.26 2.80 -2.27
N TYR A 35 -1.55 1.68 -2.41
CA TYR A 35 -1.94 0.62 -3.33
C TYR A 35 -2.66 -0.46 -2.55
N GLN A 36 -3.82 -0.90 -3.04
CA GLN A 36 -4.56 -2.00 -2.44
C GLN A 36 -4.05 -3.32 -3.03
N ARG A 37 -3.77 -4.31 -2.18
CA ARG A 37 -3.40 -5.65 -2.62
C ARG A 37 -4.63 -6.48 -3.02
N PHE A 38 -4.49 -7.19 -4.12
CA PHE A 38 -5.50 -8.06 -4.70
C PHE A 38 -4.88 -9.39 -5.13
N PHE A 39 -5.69 -10.44 -5.00
CA PHE A 39 -5.39 -11.76 -5.54
C PHE A 39 -6.40 -12.12 -6.61
N ILE A 40 -5.91 -12.64 -7.73
CA ILE A 40 -6.70 -13.09 -8.86
C ILE A 40 -6.63 -14.61 -8.92
N ASN A 41 -7.80 -15.25 -8.96
CA ASN A 41 -7.92 -16.67 -9.23
C ASN A 41 -8.28 -16.86 -10.71
N ASN A 42 -7.31 -17.28 -11.53
CA ASN A 42 -7.53 -17.62 -12.95
C ASN A 42 -7.82 -19.12 -13.16
N TYR A 43 -8.12 -19.85 -12.10
CA TYR A 43 -8.49 -21.25 -12.13
C TYR A 43 -10.01 -21.46 -12.06
N ASP A 44 -10.46 -22.64 -12.49
CA ASP A 44 -11.88 -23.00 -12.64
C ASP A 44 -12.55 -23.43 -11.33
N LYS A 45 -11.81 -23.47 -10.23
CA LYS A 45 -12.30 -23.79 -8.89
C LYS A 45 -11.98 -22.69 -7.90
N GLU A 46 -12.75 -22.65 -6.83
CA GLU A 46 -12.43 -21.82 -5.66
C GLU A 46 -11.06 -22.21 -5.09
N ILE A 47 -10.26 -21.20 -4.82
CA ILE A 47 -8.98 -21.36 -4.13
C ILE A 47 -9.03 -20.68 -2.77
N LYS A 48 -8.21 -21.19 -1.86
CA LYS A 48 -8.00 -20.62 -0.54
C LYS A 48 -6.52 -20.38 -0.35
N ILE A 49 -6.19 -19.15 -0.01
CA ILE A 49 -4.85 -18.73 0.38
C ILE A 49 -4.85 -18.60 1.90
N VAL A 50 -3.93 -19.29 2.56
CA VAL A 50 -3.66 -19.09 3.98
C VAL A 50 -2.35 -18.35 4.09
N TYR A 51 -2.39 -17.16 4.69
CA TYR A 51 -1.23 -16.33 4.92
C TYR A 51 -0.81 -16.40 6.37
N HIS A 52 0.48 -16.69 6.58
CA HIS A 52 1.10 -16.70 7.89
C HIS A 52 2.09 -15.54 7.96
N SER A 53 1.76 -14.51 8.75
CA SER A 53 2.62 -13.37 9.04
C SER A 53 3.13 -13.39 10.48
N PHE A 54 4.14 -12.56 10.74
CA PHE A 54 4.51 -12.18 12.10
C PHE A 54 3.74 -10.95 12.48
N GLY A 55 3.10 -10.99 13.64
CA GLY A 55 2.54 -9.80 14.25
C GLY A 55 2.76 -9.78 15.75
N SER A 56 2.62 -8.60 16.33
CA SER A 56 2.51 -8.46 17.78
C SER A 56 1.08 -8.82 18.18
N SER A 57 0.91 -9.92 18.90
CA SER A 57 -0.35 -10.17 19.60
C SER A 57 -0.65 -8.97 20.50
N LYS A 58 -1.85 -8.41 20.41
CA LYS A 58 -2.29 -7.35 21.34
C LYS A 58 -2.36 -7.84 22.79
N THR A 59 -2.31 -9.16 23.02
CA THR A 59 -2.48 -9.78 24.33
C THR A 59 -1.19 -10.29 24.95
N ASP A 60 -0.15 -10.54 24.16
CA ASP A 60 1.10 -11.12 24.65
C ASP A 60 2.29 -10.42 23.97
N GLU A 61 3.21 -9.89 24.78
CA GLU A 61 4.46 -9.19 24.36
C GLU A 61 5.49 -10.15 23.71
N GLY A 62 5.04 -11.04 22.82
CA GLY A 62 5.87 -11.99 22.09
C GLY A 62 5.54 -12.03 20.60
N ASP A 63 6.51 -12.45 19.80
CA ASP A 63 6.33 -12.70 18.37
C ASP A 63 5.27 -13.80 18.19
N THR A 64 4.11 -13.45 17.64
CA THR A 64 3.04 -14.41 17.33
C THR A 64 2.87 -14.58 15.83
N ILE A 65 2.60 -15.83 15.41
CA ILE A 65 2.20 -16.11 14.03
C ILE A 65 0.72 -15.72 13.90
N VAL A 66 0.45 -14.67 13.13
CA VAL A 66 -0.90 -14.31 12.72
C VAL A 66 -1.22 -15.14 11.48
N THR A 67 -2.39 -15.78 11.48
CA THR A 67 -2.85 -16.59 10.35
C THR A 67 -4.14 -16.03 9.82
N ASP A 68 -4.10 -15.54 8.60
CA ASP A 68 -5.26 -15.04 7.89
C ASP A 68 -5.61 -15.92 6.69
N THR A 69 -6.88 -15.95 6.33
CA THR A 69 -7.38 -16.78 5.22
C THR A 69 -8.14 -15.92 4.22
N LEU A 70 -7.77 -16.06 2.95
CA LEU A 70 -8.44 -15.45 1.82
C LEU A 70 -9.04 -16.53 0.92
N ILE A 71 -10.37 -16.58 0.85
CA ILE A 71 -11.11 -17.46 -0.06
C ILE A 71 -11.45 -16.67 -1.33
N ILE A 72 -11.08 -17.19 -2.50
CA ILE A 72 -11.23 -16.53 -3.80
C ILE A 72 -12.01 -17.45 -4.76
N PRO A 73 -13.25 -17.11 -5.12
CA PRO A 73 -14.03 -17.88 -6.09
C PRO A 73 -13.33 -18.02 -7.45
N ALA A 74 -13.72 -19.05 -8.21
CA ALA A 74 -13.21 -19.30 -9.56
C ALA A 74 -13.35 -18.07 -10.47
N TYR A 75 -12.31 -17.74 -11.23
CA TYR A 75 -12.30 -16.62 -12.19
C TYR A 75 -12.66 -15.26 -11.59
N THR A 76 -12.29 -15.02 -10.33
CA THR A 76 -12.55 -13.74 -9.66
C THR A 76 -11.29 -13.07 -9.15
N LYS A 77 -11.42 -11.78 -8.90
CA LYS A 77 -10.44 -10.94 -8.22
C LYS A 77 -10.98 -10.57 -6.84
N LYS A 78 -10.15 -10.65 -5.80
CA LYS A 78 -10.55 -10.29 -4.43
C LYS A 78 -9.50 -9.41 -3.76
N ALA A 79 -9.98 -8.34 -3.13
CA ALA A 79 -9.16 -7.48 -2.27
C ALA A 79 -8.78 -8.26 -1.02
N GLU A 80 -7.54 -8.06 -0.57
CA GLU A 80 -7.02 -8.67 0.64
C GLU A 80 -7.01 -7.65 1.81
N TYR A 81 -7.28 -8.13 3.01
CA TYR A 81 -7.37 -7.35 4.26
C TYR A 81 -6.82 -8.14 5.46
N PHE A 82 -5.64 -8.75 5.31
CA PHE A 82 -4.93 -9.39 6.42
C PHE A 82 -4.63 -8.36 7.51
N GLU A 83 -4.61 -8.78 8.77
CA GLU A 83 -4.61 -7.88 9.93
C GLU A 83 -3.41 -6.91 9.96
N GLU A 84 -2.35 -7.22 9.21
CA GLU A 84 -1.17 -6.38 9.01
C GLU A 84 -1.00 -5.93 7.54
N GLY A 85 -2.05 -5.36 6.96
CA GLY A 85 -1.98 -4.69 5.66
C GLY A 85 -1.03 -3.48 5.70
N TYR A 86 0.26 -3.72 5.49
CA TYR A 86 1.27 -2.68 5.36
C TYR A 86 0.94 -1.77 4.16
N SER A 87 0.61 -0.52 4.47
CA SER A 87 0.27 0.50 3.48
C SER A 87 1.53 1.03 2.80
N SER A 88 1.48 1.25 1.48
CA SER A 88 2.59 1.82 0.68
C SER A 88 2.73 3.35 0.80
N GLU A 89 2.31 3.92 1.93
CA GLU A 89 2.21 5.37 2.12
C GLU A 89 3.57 6.05 1.99
N GLY A 90 3.59 7.17 1.26
CA GLY A 90 4.81 7.97 1.08
C GLY A 90 5.86 7.33 0.16
N ILE A 91 5.55 6.20 -0.50
CA ILE A 91 6.39 5.70 -1.58
C ILE A 91 6.08 6.45 -2.87
N LYS A 92 7.14 6.92 -3.56
CA LYS A 92 7.03 7.49 -4.90
C LYS A 92 6.55 6.43 -5.89
N GLU A 93 5.66 6.84 -6.79
CA GLU A 93 5.00 5.95 -7.77
C GLU A 93 5.97 5.18 -8.67
N ASP A 94 7.17 5.70 -8.91
CA ASP A 94 8.20 5.06 -9.74
C ASP A 94 8.96 3.95 -8.99
N ASN A 95 8.76 3.79 -7.68
CA ASN A 95 9.42 2.79 -6.87
C ASN A 95 8.52 1.57 -6.61
N PHE A 96 8.09 0.93 -7.70
CA PHE A 96 7.26 -0.28 -7.69
C PHE A 96 7.79 -1.39 -6.81
N LYS A 97 9.12 -1.60 -6.80
CA LYS A 97 9.76 -2.57 -5.91
C LYS A 97 9.38 -2.31 -4.46
N ARG A 98 9.57 -1.08 -3.98
CA ARG A 98 9.30 -0.71 -2.59
C ARG A 98 7.81 -0.77 -2.28
N ILE A 99 6.94 -0.45 -3.25
CA ILE A 99 5.49 -0.63 -3.12
C ILE A 99 5.17 -2.10 -2.82
N ILE A 100 5.70 -3.02 -3.63
CA ILE A 100 5.48 -4.46 -3.44
C ILE A 100 6.10 -4.91 -2.11
N GLU A 101 7.36 -4.57 -1.85
CA GLU A 101 8.10 -4.95 -0.64
C GLU A 101 7.36 -4.54 0.64
N GLN A 102 6.83 -3.32 0.69
CA GLN A 102 6.03 -2.89 1.85
C GLN A 102 4.75 -3.71 1.97
N ASN A 103 4.06 -4.04 0.87
CA ASN A 103 2.80 -4.76 0.93
C ASN A 103 2.94 -6.27 1.18
N ILE A 104 4.08 -6.91 0.89
CA ILE A 104 4.24 -8.37 1.04
C ILE A 104 4.80 -8.81 2.41
N SER A 105 4.82 -7.91 3.41
CA SER A 105 5.18 -8.17 4.82
C SER A 105 6.49 -8.96 4.97
N VAL A 106 7.61 -8.25 4.80
CA VAL A 106 8.98 -8.79 4.77
C VAL A 106 9.69 -8.64 6.13
N TYR A 107 9.04 -8.95 7.24
CA TYR A 107 9.78 -9.08 8.51
C TYR A 107 10.20 -10.53 8.71
N ASN A 108 11.39 -10.86 8.21
CA ASN A 108 12.06 -12.11 8.52
C ASN A 108 12.74 -11.99 9.88
N THR A 109 12.20 -12.67 10.90
CA THR A 109 13.02 -13.02 12.06
C THR A 109 13.82 -14.26 11.74
N ILE A 110 14.97 -14.44 12.38
CA ILE A 110 15.96 -15.51 12.07
C ILE A 110 15.34 -16.92 12.18
N ASN A 111 14.24 -17.06 12.92
CA ASN A 111 13.66 -18.36 13.27
C ASN A 111 12.35 -18.70 12.54
N ASN A 112 11.62 -17.72 12.00
CA ASN A 112 10.33 -17.97 11.37
C ASN A 112 10.17 -17.05 10.13
N VAL A 113 9.88 -17.66 8.97
CA VAL A 113 9.73 -16.98 7.67
C VAL A 113 8.25 -16.92 7.31
N PRO A 114 7.70 -15.77 6.86
CA PRO A 114 6.30 -15.69 6.47
C PRO A 114 6.04 -16.63 5.29
N LYS A 115 4.81 -17.14 5.20
CA LYS A 115 4.46 -18.09 4.14
C LYS A 115 3.02 -17.96 3.68
N PHE A 116 2.81 -18.32 2.42
CA PHE A 116 1.50 -18.47 1.81
C PHE A 116 1.28 -19.94 1.46
N GLU A 117 0.16 -20.49 1.88
CA GLU A 117 -0.29 -21.82 1.48
C GLU A 117 -1.46 -21.71 0.51
N LEU A 118 -1.40 -22.45 -0.60
CA LEU A 118 -2.45 -22.55 -1.60
C LEU A 118 -3.24 -23.84 -1.42
N TYR A 119 -4.55 -23.71 -1.42
CA TYR A 119 -5.49 -24.83 -1.36
C TYR A 119 -6.54 -24.74 -2.47
N VAL A 120 -6.97 -25.88 -2.97
CA VAL A 120 -8.18 -26.03 -3.81
C VAL A 120 -9.17 -26.90 -3.04
N GLY A 121 -10.25 -26.27 -2.55
CA GLY A 121 -11.13 -26.89 -1.55
C GLY A 121 -10.38 -27.23 -0.26
N VAL A 122 -10.20 -28.53 0.02
CA VAL A 122 -9.46 -29.04 1.19
C VAL A 122 -8.07 -29.56 0.85
N GLU A 123 -7.73 -29.66 -0.43
CA GLU A 123 -6.45 -30.18 -0.90
C GLU A 123 -5.38 -29.10 -0.80
N PHE A 124 -4.26 -29.43 -0.13
CA PHE A 124 -3.07 -28.60 -0.12
C PHE A 124 -2.33 -28.75 -1.45
N ILE A 125 -2.07 -27.62 -2.11
CA ILE A 125 -1.42 -27.59 -3.42
C ILE A 125 0.06 -27.27 -3.27
N LYS A 126 0.39 -26.11 -2.69
CA LYS A 126 1.77 -25.67 -2.51
C LYS A 126 1.93 -24.64 -1.41
N GLU A 127 3.18 -24.45 -1.00
CA GLU A 127 3.62 -23.43 -0.05
C GLU A 127 4.64 -22.53 -0.74
N TRP A 128 4.40 -21.22 -0.70
CA TRP A 128 5.43 -20.22 -0.98
C TRP A 128 5.99 -19.72 0.34
N LYS A 129 7.31 -19.82 0.50
CA LYS A 129 8.05 -19.25 1.62
C LYS A 129 9.38 -18.69 1.13
N GLY A 130 9.87 -17.65 1.77
CA GLY A 130 11.17 -17.10 1.47
C GLY A 130 11.26 -15.62 1.77
N MET A 131 12.40 -15.05 1.39
CA MET A 131 12.59 -13.61 1.40
C MET A 131 12.09 -13.01 0.09
N ALA A 132 11.54 -11.81 0.17
CA ALA A 132 11.15 -11.07 -1.02
C ALA A 132 12.37 -10.66 -1.86
N ASP A 133 12.43 -11.08 -3.13
CA ASP A 133 13.50 -10.68 -4.07
C ASP A 133 13.05 -10.74 -5.54
N TYR A 134 13.89 -10.31 -6.49
CA TYR A 134 13.59 -10.26 -7.92
C TYR A 134 13.35 -11.60 -8.62
N LEU A 135 13.82 -12.70 -8.03
CA LEU A 135 13.58 -14.06 -8.54
C LEU A 135 12.71 -14.88 -7.58
N GLY A 136 12.42 -14.34 -6.39
CA GLY A 136 11.85 -15.08 -5.26
C GLY A 136 12.50 -16.46 -5.08
N SER A 137 11.75 -17.40 -4.50
CA SER A 137 12.09 -18.82 -4.54
C SER A 137 11.74 -19.47 -5.89
N GLU A 138 10.81 -18.87 -6.64
CA GLU A 138 10.15 -19.46 -7.82
C GLU A 138 9.65 -18.36 -8.78
N ILE A 139 9.42 -18.73 -10.05
CA ILE A 139 8.99 -17.80 -11.12
C ILE A 139 7.67 -17.10 -10.78
N ASN A 140 6.66 -17.83 -10.29
CA ASN A 140 5.41 -17.25 -9.79
C ASN A 140 5.33 -17.44 -8.27
N SER A 141 5.72 -16.40 -7.54
CA SER A 141 5.75 -16.42 -6.07
C SER A 141 5.33 -15.05 -5.53
N PRO A 142 4.53 -14.98 -4.46
CA PRO A 142 4.21 -13.72 -3.81
C PRO A 142 5.48 -13.03 -3.25
N TYR A 143 6.58 -13.76 -3.08
CA TYR A 143 7.90 -13.23 -2.71
C TYR A 143 8.80 -12.88 -3.90
N ASN A 144 8.31 -13.01 -5.13
CA ASN A 144 9.01 -12.55 -6.32
C ASN A 144 8.38 -11.22 -6.79
N TYR A 145 9.16 -10.13 -6.79
CA TYR A 145 8.65 -8.81 -7.22
C TYR A 145 8.08 -8.83 -8.64
N ASN A 146 8.61 -9.67 -9.53
CA ASN A 146 8.16 -9.77 -10.92
C ASN A 146 6.86 -10.55 -11.09
N SER A 147 6.37 -11.23 -10.04
CA SER A 147 5.08 -11.94 -10.07
C SER A 147 3.89 -11.01 -9.81
N TRP A 148 4.14 -9.75 -9.45
CA TRP A 148 3.12 -8.77 -9.17
C TRP A 148 2.92 -7.81 -10.34
N GLU A 149 1.66 -7.55 -10.69
CA GLU A 149 1.27 -6.48 -11.61
C GLU A 149 0.81 -5.26 -10.81
N ILE A 150 1.15 -4.06 -11.26
CA ILE A 150 0.71 -2.80 -10.65
C ILE A 150 -0.20 -2.07 -11.62
N ILE A 151 -1.45 -1.83 -11.20
CA ILE A 151 -2.41 -1.04 -11.96
C ILE A 151 -2.59 0.30 -11.27
N LYS A 152 -2.29 1.38 -11.98
CA LYS A 152 -2.56 2.74 -11.52
C LYS A 152 -3.96 3.16 -11.94
N TYR A 153 -4.67 3.87 -11.07
CA TYR A 153 -5.93 4.51 -11.42
C TYR A 153 -5.70 5.93 -11.96
N ASP A 154 -6.51 6.31 -12.94
CA ASP A 154 -6.52 7.68 -13.45
C ASP A 154 -7.06 8.69 -12.43
N ASN A 155 -7.88 8.22 -11.48
CA ASN A 155 -8.46 9.01 -10.41
C ASN A 155 -8.30 8.31 -9.06
N LEU A 156 -8.05 9.09 -8.02
CA LEU A 156 -7.98 8.61 -6.63
C LEU A 156 -9.33 8.07 -6.19
N LEU A 157 -9.36 6.82 -5.74
CA LEU A 157 -10.53 6.28 -5.06
C LEU A 157 -10.43 6.59 -3.58
N LYS A 158 -11.50 7.09 -2.96
CA LYS A 158 -11.54 7.36 -1.52
C LYS A 158 -12.28 6.23 -0.79
N PRO A 159 -11.60 5.22 -0.25
CA PRO A 159 -12.20 4.29 0.69
C PRO A 159 -12.72 4.97 1.96
N SER A 160 -13.46 4.21 2.76
CA SER A 160 -13.85 4.59 4.12
C SER A 160 -12.63 5.00 4.95
N HIS A 161 -12.80 5.97 5.86
CA HIS A 161 -11.78 6.47 6.79
C HIS A 161 -10.70 7.41 6.21
N GLY A 162 -10.94 8.00 5.03
CA GLY A 162 -10.10 9.11 4.53
C GLY A 162 -8.76 8.69 3.91
N MET A 163 -8.57 7.38 3.72
CA MET A 163 -7.49 6.80 2.94
C MET A 163 -7.78 7.01 1.44
N PHE A 164 -6.75 7.16 0.60
CA PHE A 164 -6.90 7.34 -0.85
C PHE A 164 -6.15 6.23 -1.61
N VAL A 165 -6.90 5.39 -2.34
CA VAL A 165 -6.35 4.32 -3.17
C VAL A 165 -5.94 4.89 -4.52
N TYR A 166 -4.65 4.74 -4.80
CA TYR A 166 -3.98 5.18 -6.02
C TYR A 166 -3.95 4.11 -7.11
N GLY A 167 -4.07 2.85 -6.70
CA GLY A 167 -3.98 1.72 -7.60
C GLY A 167 -4.08 0.39 -6.89
N GLU A 168 -3.82 -0.65 -7.65
CA GLU A 168 -3.83 -2.05 -7.23
C GLU A 168 -2.44 -2.66 -7.40
N ILE A 169 -2.08 -3.57 -6.50
CA ILE A 169 -1.06 -4.58 -6.77
C ILE A 169 -1.73 -5.94 -6.85
N LEU A 170 -1.42 -6.71 -7.90
CA LEU A 170 -2.13 -7.91 -8.27
C LEU A 170 -1.19 -9.10 -8.28
N PHE A 171 -1.54 -10.15 -7.57
CA PHE A 171 -0.92 -11.47 -7.72
C PHE A 171 -1.92 -12.41 -8.36
N THR A 172 -1.51 -13.05 -9.46
CA THR A 172 -2.36 -13.97 -10.21
C THR A 172 -1.96 -15.40 -9.93
N ILE A 173 -2.94 -16.19 -9.50
CA ILE A 173 -2.83 -17.64 -9.34
C ILE A 173 -3.41 -18.27 -10.59
N SER A 174 -2.57 -18.95 -11.34
CA SER A 174 -2.92 -19.59 -12.61
C SER A 174 -3.05 -21.11 -12.45
N LYS A 175 -3.38 -21.77 -13.55
CA LYS A 175 -3.48 -23.23 -13.61
C LYS A 175 -2.12 -23.90 -13.34
N GLU A 176 -1.04 -23.28 -13.79
CA GLU A 176 0.34 -23.73 -13.59
C GLU A 176 0.79 -23.67 -12.13
N ASP A 177 0.14 -22.87 -11.28
CA ASP A 177 0.41 -22.90 -9.84
C ASP A 177 -0.26 -24.09 -9.12
N ILE A 178 -1.21 -24.75 -9.81
CA ILE A 178 -2.07 -25.80 -9.26
C ILE A 178 -1.70 -27.19 -9.79
N GLU A 179 -1.16 -27.29 -11.01
CA GLU A 179 -0.74 -28.54 -11.68
C GLU A 179 0.74 -28.86 -11.48
#